data_AF-A0A2N1QJU8-F1
#
_entry.id   AF-A0A2N1QJU8-F1
#
_cell.length_a   1.000
_cell.length_b   1.000
_cell.length_c   1.000
_cell.angle_alpha   90.00
_cell.angle_beta   90.00
_cell.angle_gamma   90.00
#
_symmetry.space_group_name_H-M   'P 1'
#
loop_
_entity.id
_entity.type
_entity.pdbx_description
1 polymer ?
#
loop_
_entity_poly.entity_id
_entity_poly.type
_entity_poly.pdbx_seq_one_letter_code
_entity_poly.pdbx_strand_id
1 'polypeptide(L)'
;MLIKPDAIELNNLQLLIKKSTHKVLILWALDCANDLLMLFENEYKADLRPRIAIEKGYLWASGTIKMPEAKKAILEAHQSATEHQDNLVACALARAIGQGISTIHVRTHAIGIVIYGVTAFLRQKPTIDPNEIIKERVEWFYQKLLYWENHVSDYRMWAPFLLKEEN
;
A
#
# COMPACT_ATOMS: atom_id res chain seq x y z
N MET A 1 -15.05 -7.39 -8.60
CA MET A 1 -13.94 -7.66 -9.53
C MET A 1 -12.61 -7.43 -8.81
N LEU A 2 -11.60 -8.27 -9.03
CA LEU A 2 -10.20 -8.04 -8.61
C LEU A 2 -9.41 -7.77 -9.90
N ILE A 3 -8.62 -6.69 -9.95
CA ILE A 3 -7.74 -6.45 -11.11
C ILE A 3 -6.69 -7.56 -11.17
N LYS A 4 -6.47 -8.14 -12.36
CA LYS A 4 -5.46 -9.19 -12.52
C LYS A 4 -4.05 -8.57 -12.48
N PRO A 5 -3.07 -9.25 -11.87
CA PRO A 5 -1.69 -8.77 -11.87
C PRO A 5 -1.06 -8.62 -13.26
N ASP A 6 -1.59 -9.28 -14.30
CA ASP A 6 -1.10 -9.22 -15.68
C ASP A 6 -1.90 -8.24 -16.56
N ALA A 7 -2.76 -7.40 -15.96
CA ALA A 7 -3.50 -6.37 -16.67
C ALA A 7 -2.56 -5.38 -17.37
N ILE A 8 -2.79 -5.12 -18.66
CA ILE A 8 -1.92 -4.30 -19.51
C ILE A 8 -1.77 -2.87 -18.96
N GLU A 9 -2.80 -2.36 -18.30
CA GLU A 9 -2.83 -1.06 -17.65
C GLU A 9 -1.75 -0.93 -16.56
N LEU A 10 -1.38 -2.05 -15.91
CA LEU A 10 -0.37 -2.07 -14.85
C LEU A 10 1.07 -2.09 -15.37
N ASN A 11 1.31 -2.34 -16.67
CA ASN A 11 2.65 -2.62 -17.20
C ASN A 11 3.66 -1.51 -16.90
N ASN A 12 3.29 -0.24 -17.13
CA ASN A 12 4.18 0.89 -16.89
C ASN A 12 4.49 1.07 -15.40
N LEU A 13 3.47 0.92 -14.55
CA LEU A 13 3.63 0.99 -13.10
C LEU A 13 4.48 -0.16 -12.56
N GLN A 14 4.28 -1.39 -13.04
CA GLN A 14 5.11 -2.53 -12.66
C GLN A 14 6.56 -2.37 -13.10
N LEU A 15 6.80 -1.83 -14.30
CA LEU A 15 8.14 -1.54 -14.77
C LEU A 15 8.82 -0.48 -13.88
N LEU A 16 8.09 0.56 -13.48
CA LEU A 16 8.60 1.57 -12.55
C LEU A 16 8.91 0.93 -11.18
N ILE A 17 7.96 0.20 -10.58
CA ILE A 17 8.15 -0.52 -9.31
C ILE A 17 9.40 -1.41 -9.35
N LYS A 18 9.63 -2.12 -10.45
CA LYS A 18 10.79 -3.01 -10.62
C LYS A 18 12.12 -2.23 -10.63
N LYS A 19 12.13 -1.02 -11.20
CA LYS A 19 13.31 -0.16 -11.30
C LYS A 19 13.56 0.65 -10.02
N SER A 20 12.51 0.98 -9.28
CA SER A 20 12.57 1.75 -8.04
C SER A 20 13.38 1.06 -6.94
N THR A 21 14.12 1.86 -6.18
CA THR A 21 14.84 1.38 -4.99
C THR A 21 13.86 0.93 -3.91
N HIS A 22 14.32 0.09 -2.97
CA HIS A 22 13.45 -0.38 -1.90
C HIS A 22 12.94 0.78 -1.02
N LYS A 23 13.79 1.77 -0.73
CA LYS A 23 13.41 2.96 0.04
C LYS A 23 12.32 3.78 -0.64
N VAL A 24 12.41 3.97 -1.96
CA VAL A 24 11.34 4.63 -2.74
C VAL A 24 10.03 3.86 -2.58
N LEU A 25 10.06 2.54 -2.77
CA LEU A 25 8.86 1.70 -2.66
C LEU A 25 8.23 1.74 -1.27
N ILE A 26 9.04 1.79 -0.21
CA ILE A 26 8.55 1.88 1.17
C ILE A 26 7.81 3.20 1.41
N LEU A 27 8.41 4.34 1.05
CA LEU A 27 7.77 5.64 1.26
C LEU A 27 6.53 5.81 0.41
N TRP A 28 6.61 5.38 -0.85
CA TRP A 28 5.46 5.33 -1.75
C TRP A 28 4.32 4.48 -1.20
N ALA A 29 4.61 3.27 -0.72
CA ALA A 29 3.57 2.39 -0.16
C ALA A 29 2.97 2.95 1.14
N LEU A 30 3.77 3.56 2.02
CA LEU A 30 3.29 4.20 3.25
C LEU A 30 2.41 5.43 2.94
N ASP A 31 2.83 6.28 2.02
CA ASP A 31 2.09 7.46 1.58
C ASP A 31 0.75 7.07 0.94
N CYS A 32 0.76 6.14 -0.02
CA CYS A 32 -0.46 5.58 -0.59
C CYS A 32 -1.36 4.93 0.48
N ALA A 33 -0.78 4.24 1.48
CA ALA A 33 -1.55 3.62 2.54
C ALA A 33 -2.29 4.65 3.42
N ASN A 34 -1.71 5.82 3.66
CA ASN A 34 -2.40 6.91 4.38
C ASN A 34 -3.62 7.43 3.60
N ASP A 35 -3.51 7.58 2.29
CA ASP A 35 -4.66 8.01 1.48
C ASP A 35 -5.78 6.96 1.50
N LEU A 36 -5.42 5.68 1.41
CA LEU A 36 -6.38 4.59 1.53
C LEU A 36 -6.97 4.46 2.94
N LEU A 37 -6.20 4.82 3.97
CA LEU A 37 -6.67 4.85 5.35
C LEU A 37 -7.77 5.89 5.53
N MET A 38 -7.60 7.09 4.96
CA MET A 38 -8.64 8.13 5.03
C MET A 38 -9.97 7.64 4.45
N LEU A 39 -9.93 6.88 3.35
CA LEU A 39 -11.12 6.26 2.77
C LEU A 39 -11.71 5.16 3.66
N PHE A 40 -10.84 4.32 4.25
CA PHE A 40 -11.27 3.24 5.13
C PHE A 40 -12.00 3.78 6.36
N GLU A 41 -11.43 4.80 6.99
CA GLU A 41 -11.96 5.40 8.21
C GLU A 41 -13.20 6.24 7.98
N ASN A 42 -13.42 6.77 6.76
CA ASN A 42 -14.69 7.41 6.44
C ASN A 42 -15.87 6.45 6.64
N GLU A 43 -15.67 5.17 6.29
CA GLU A 43 -16.68 4.12 6.39
C GLU A 43 -16.63 3.37 7.74
N TYR A 44 -15.43 3.17 8.32
CA TYR A 44 -15.20 2.30 9.50
C TYR A 44 -14.27 2.93 10.56
N LYS A 45 -14.73 4.00 11.21
CA LYS A 45 -13.97 4.72 12.25
C LYS A 45 -13.57 3.88 13.47
N ALA A 46 -14.30 2.81 13.75
CA ALA A 46 -14.09 2.00 14.96
C ALA A 46 -12.95 0.98 14.83
N ASP A 47 -12.62 0.55 13.60
CA ASP A 47 -11.54 -0.41 13.40
C ASP A 47 -10.20 0.30 13.18
N LEU A 48 -9.39 0.34 14.24
CA LEU A 48 -8.09 1.02 14.21
C LEU A 48 -6.96 0.16 13.65
N ARG A 49 -7.20 -1.11 13.31
CA ARG A 49 -6.12 -2.05 12.89
C ARG A 49 -5.35 -1.56 11.66
N PRO A 50 -5.97 -1.03 10.59
CA PRO A 50 -5.22 -0.48 9.46
C PRO A 50 -4.37 0.75 9.82
N ARG A 51 -4.88 1.65 10.68
CA ARG A 51 -4.13 2.80 11.20
C ARG A 51 -2.91 2.35 11.99
N ILE A 52 -3.11 1.43 12.93
CA ILE A 52 -2.04 0.87 13.76
C ILE A 52 -0.96 0.20 12.88
N ALA A 53 -1.36 -0.51 11.82
CA ALA A 53 -0.41 -1.10 10.88
C ALA A 53 0.46 -0.04 10.17
N ILE A 54 -0.11 1.09 9.76
CA ILE A 54 0.64 2.20 9.15
C ILE A 54 1.60 2.83 10.16
N GLU A 55 1.13 3.14 11.37
CA GLU A 55 1.96 3.71 12.45
C GLU A 55 3.14 2.80 12.79
N LYS A 56 2.90 1.49 12.95
CA LYS A 56 3.95 0.49 13.17
C LYS A 56 4.85 0.34 11.95
N GLY A 57 4.34 0.53 10.74
CA GLY A 57 5.11 0.61 9.51
C GLY A 57 6.17 1.71 9.55
N TYR A 58 5.80 2.94 9.91
CA TYR A 58 6.76 4.05 10.07
C TYR A 58 7.81 3.77 11.15
N LEU A 59 7.38 3.23 12.29
CA LEU A 59 8.30 2.87 13.38
C LEU A 59 9.28 1.76 12.95
N TRP A 60 8.83 0.82 12.13
CA TRP A 60 9.69 -0.25 11.65
C TRP A 60 10.65 0.23 10.57
N ALA A 61 10.17 1.01 9.60
CA ALA A 61 10.98 1.59 8.54
C ALA A 61 12.09 2.52 9.09
N SER A 62 11.85 3.16 10.24
CA SER A 62 12.85 3.97 10.96
C SER A 62 13.78 3.17 11.90
N GLY A 63 13.48 1.89 12.14
CA GLY A 63 14.26 1.02 13.04
C GLY A 63 13.92 1.17 14.53
N THR A 64 12.85 1.90 14.86
CA THR A 64 12.37 2.09 16.24
C THR A 64 11.81 0.80 16.84
N ILE A 65 11.14 -0.02 16.02
CA ILE A 65 10.63 -1.35 16.41
C ILE A 65 11.20 -2.45 15.53
N LYS A 66 11.12 -3.69 16.02
CA LYS A 66 11.56 -4.88 15.27
C LYS A 66 10.43 -5.49 14.45
N MET A 67 10.81 -6.24 13.41
CA MET A 67 9.88 -6.90 12.48
C MET A 67 8.72 -7.66 13.17
N PRO A 68 8.92 -8.46 14.25
CA PRO A 68 7.80 -9.20 14.84
C PRO A 68 6.64 -8.32 15.32
N GLU A 69 6.95 -7.12 15.82
CA GLU A 69 5.94 -6.17 16.28
C GLU A 69 5.16 -5.56 15.11
N ALA A 70 5.87 -5.11 14.07
CA ALA A 70 5.26 -4.60 12.84
C ALA A 70 4.44 -5.69 12.14
N LYS A 71 4.98 -6.90 12.04
CA LYS A 71 4.31 -8.07 11.45
C LYS A 71 2.99 -8.38 12.16
N LYS A 72 2.95 -8.30 13.49
CA LYS A 72 1.70 -8.49 14.23
C LYS A 72 0.63 -7.49 13.79
N ALA A 73 0.95 -6.20 13.72
CA ALA A 73 0.01 -5.16 13.30
C ALA A 73 -0.44 -5.34 11.83
N ILE A 74 0.48 -5.73 10.94
CA ILE A 74 0.16 -6.05 9.53
C ILE A 74 -0.84 -7.22 9.46
N LEU A 75 -0.63 -8.28 10.24
CA LEU A 75 -1.53 -9.42 10.29
C LEU A 75 -2.91 -9.02 10.86
N GLU A 76 -2.95 -8.14 11.84
CA GLU A 76 -4.21 -7.59 12.37
C GLU A 76 -4.96 -6.77 11.31
N ALA A 77 -4.29 -6.00 10.45
CA ALA A 77 -4.92 -5.33 9.32
C ALA A 77 -5.46 -6.33 8.26
N HIS A 78 -4.75 -7.43 8.01
CA HIS A 78 -5.28 -8.50 7.15
C HIS A 78 -6.48 -9.23 7.77
N GLN A 79 -6.47 -9.40 9.09
CA GLN A 79 -7.60 -9.97 9.83
C GLN A 79 -8.81 -9.05 9.77
N SER A 80 -8.63 -7.73 9.94
CA SER A 80 -9.66 -6.72 9.70
C SER A 80 -10.33 -6.91 8.35
N ALA A 81 -9.52 -7.05 7.29
CA ALA A 81 -10.05 -7.27 5.95
C ALA A 81 -10.87 -8.56 5.80
N THR A 82 -10.59 -9.59 6.61
CA THR A 82 -11.31 -10.87 6.60
C THR A 82 -12.63 -10.79 7.35
N GLU A 83 -12.73 -9.92 8.35
CA GLU A 83 -13.94 -9.68 9.13
C GLU A 83 -14.91 -8.70 8.45
N HIS A 84 -14.41 -7.84 7.56
CA HIS A 84 -15.25 -6.89 6.78
C HIS A 84 -15.81 -7.51 5.48
N GLN A 85 -16.13 -8.81 5.45
CA GLN A 85 -16.59 -9.46 4.21
C GLN A 85 -17.91 -8.89 3.67
N ASP A 86 -18.76 -8.35 4.54
CA ASP A 86 -20.02 -7.71 4.17
C ASP A 86 -19.82 -6.30 3.55
N ASN A 87 -18.63 -5.72 3.70
CA ASN A 87 -18.25 -4.49 3.01
C ASN A 87 -16.99 -4.68 2.19
N LEU A 88 -17.21 -4.99 0.92
CA LEU A 88 -16.15 -5.27 -0.03
C LEU A 88 -15.18 -4.09 -0.24
N VAL A 89 -15.58 -2.84 -0.02
CA VAL A 89 -14.67 -1.68 -0.12
C VAL A 89 -13.68 -1.68 1.04
N ALA A 90 -14.18 -1.73 2.28
CA ALA A 90 -13.33 -1.78 3.48
C ALA A 90 -12.42 -3.02 3.49
N CYS A 91 -12.97 -4.16 3.08
CA CYS A 91 -12.27 -5.43 2.86
C CYS A 91 -11.07 -5.29 1.89
N ALA A 92 -11.21 -4.48 0.83
CA ALA A 92 -10.14 -4.24 -0.14
C ALA A 92 -9.13 -3.21 0.37
N LEU A 93 -9.59 -2.11 0.99
CA LEU A 93 -8.72 -1.08 1.58
C LEU A 93 -7.81 -1.65 2.67
N ALA A 94 -8.35 -2.43 3.61
CA ALA A 94 -7.56 -3.05 4.67
C ALA A 94 -6.52 -4.05 4.12
N ARG A 95 -6.84 -4.81 3.05
CA ARG A 95 -5.85 -5.66 2.35
C ARG A 95 -4.76 -4.82 1.67
N ALA A 96 -5.14 -3.73 1.02
CA ALA A 96 -4.20 -2.83 0.35
C ALA A 96 -3.19 -2.26 1.34
N ILE A 97 -3.66 -1.76 2.48
CA ILE A 97 -2.82 -1.22 3.56
C ILE A 97 -1.88 -2.31 4.09
N GLY A 98 -2.38 -3.50 4.45
CA GLY A 98 -1.53 -4.59 4.93
C GLY A 98 -0.44 -5.02 3.94
N GLN A 99 -0.76 -5.09 2.64
CA GLN A 99 0.23 -5.36 1.59
C GLN A 99 1.23 -4.20 1.43
N GLY A 100 0.75 -2.96 1.47
CA GLY A 100 1.60 -1.76 1.40
C GLY A 100 2.67 -1.77 2.48
N ILE A 101 2.28 -1.97 3.74
CA ILE A 101 3.24 -2.02 4.87
C ILE A 101 4.18 -3.23 4.78
N SER A 102 3.71 -4.36 4.27
CA SER A 102 4.55 -5.55 4.03
C SER A 102 5.69 -5.28 3.04
N THR A 103 5.63 -4.19 2.26
CA THR A 103 6.72 -3.75 1.38
C THR A 103 8.00 -3.51 2.16
N ILE A 104 7.94 -3.04 3.41
CA ILE A 104 9.12 -2.86 4.28
C ILE A 104 9.88 -4.17 4.49
N HIS A 105 9.19 -5.32 4.43
CA HIS A 105 9.83 -6.63 4.53
C HIS A 105 10.61 -6.97 3.27
N VAL A 106 9.93 -6.88 2.12
CA VAL A 106 10.45 -7.24 0.81
C VAL A 106 9.71 -6.50 -0.30
N ARG A 107 10.46 -6.09 -1.33
CA ARG A 107 9.98 -5.33 -2.50
C ARG A 107 8.79 -5.96 -3.23
N THR A 108 8.66 -7.30 -3.20
CA THR A 108 7.61 -8.02 -3.94
C THR A 108 6.20 -7.75 -3.43
N HIS A 109 6.04 -7.25 -2.20
CA HIS A 109 4.73 -6.84 -1.68
C HIS A 109 4.21 -5.53 -2.27
N ALA A 110 5.07 -4.71 -2.88
CA ALA A 110 4.75 -3.36 -3.36
C ALA A 110 3.56 -3.33 -4.32
N ILE A 111 3.43 -4.30 -5.23
CA ILE A 111 2.30 -4.36 -6.17
C ILE A 111 0.95 -4.63 -5.48
N GLY A 112 0.97 -5.19 -4.27
CA GLY A 112 -0.23 -5.55 -3.54
C GLY A 112 -1.09 -4.34 -3.16
N ILE A 113 -0.48 -3.19 -2.80
CA ILE A 113 -1.25 -1.97 -2.51
C ILE A 113 -2.02 -1.47 -3.74
N VAL A 114 -1.44 -1.63 -4.94
CA VAL A 114 -2.07 -1.25 -6.20
C VAL A 114 -3.26 -2.16 -6.51
N ILE A 115 -3.04 -3.48 -6.47
CA ILE A 115 -4.08 -4.48 -6.81
C ILE A 115 -5.31 -4.30 -5.91
N TYR A 116 -5.10 -4.23 -4.61
CA TYR A 116 -6.20 -4.10 -3.66
C TYR A 116 -6.77 -2.68 -3.59
N GLY A 117 -5.93 -1.64 -3.77
CA GLY A 117 -6.37 -0.25 -3.81
C GLY A 117 -7.29 0.02 -5.01
N VAL A 118 -6.87 -0.36 -6.23
CA VAL A 118 -7.72 -0.26 -7.44
C VAL A 118 -9.01 -1.07 -7.26
N THR A 119 -8.92 -2.26 -6.65
CA THR A 119 -10.10 -3.08 -6.34
C THR A 119 -11.07 -2.38 -5.39
N ALA A 120 -10.59 -1.63 -4.40
CA ALA A 120 -11.43 -0.85 -3.52
C ALA A 120 -12.20 0.24 -4.30
N PHE A 121 -11.51 0.98 -5.18
CA PHE A 121 -12.15 2.01 -6.00
C PHE A 121 -13.17 1.45 -6.99
N LEU A 122 -12.88 0.31 -7.63
CA LEU A 122 -13.83 -0.41 -8.48
C LEU A 122 -15.11 -0.78 -7.72
N ARG A 123 -14.97 -1.18 -6.45
CA ARG A 123 -16.10 -1.54 -5.58
C ARG A 123 -16.87 -0.32 -5.09
N GLN A 124 -16.17 0.80 -4.87
CA GLN A 124 -16.77 2.05 -4.41
C GLN A 124 -17.61 2.73 -5.50
N LYS A 125 -17.24 2.56 -6.77
CA LYS A 125 -17.90 3.20 -7.93
C LYS A 125 -18.45 2.16 -8.92
N PRO A 126 -19.41 1.30 -8.54
CA PRO A 126 -19.84 0.17 -9.37
C PRO A 126 -20.57 0.56 -10.66
N THR A 127 -21.01 1.82 -10.79
CA THR A 127 -21.76 2.32 -11.96
C THR A 127 -20.87 2.99 -13.01
N ILE A 128 -19.59 3.21 -12.72
CA ILE A 128 -18.62 3.81 -13.65
C ILE A 128 -17.93 2.70 -14.44
N ASP A 129 -17.53 2.97 -15.68
CA ASP A 129 -16.75 2.02 -16.49
C ASP A 129 -15.50 1.56 -15.71
N PRO A 130 -15.35 0.25 -15.44
CA PRO A 130 -14.18 -0.26 -14.75
C PRO A 130 -12.85 0.15 -15.39
N ASN A 131 -12.79 0.28 -16.72
CA ASN A 131 -11.56 0.67 -17.41
C ASN A 131 -11.16 2.12 -17.10
N GLU A 132 -12.15 3.01 -16.94
CA GLU A 132 -11.93 4.40 -16.54
C GLU A 132 -11.33 4.46 -15.13
N ILE A 133 -11.91 3.72 -14.18
CA ILE A 133 -11.42 3.64 -12.80
C ILE A 133 -9.99 3.06 -12.76
N ILE A 134 -9.75 1.96 -13.50
CA ILE A 134 -8.43 1.32 -13.53
C ILE A 134 -7.40 2.30 -14.06
N LYS A 135 -7.66 2.95 -15.19
CA LYS A 135 -6.75 3.93 -15.78
C LYS A 135 -6.47 5.10 -14.82
N GLU A 136 -7.51 5.71 -14.27
CA GLU A 136 -7.39 6.83 -13.32
C GLU A 136 -6.56 6.45 -12.09
N ARG A 137 -6.82 5.27 -11.52
CA ARG A 137 -6.18 4.86 -10.27
C ARG A 137 -4.77 4.31 -10.45
N VAL A 138 -4.50 3.62 -11.55
CA VAL A 138 -3.12 3.20 -11.87
C VAL A 138 -2.25 4.42 -12.14
N GLU A 139 -2.77 5.43 -12.85
CA GLU A 139 -2.07 6.70 -13.06
C GLU A 139 -1.77 7.41 -11.74
N TRP A 140 -2.74 7.45 -10.82
CA TRP A 140 -2.53 8.03 -9.48
C TRP A 140 -1.38 7.34 -8.70
N PHE A 141 -1.35 6.01 -8.69
CA PHE A 141 -0.26 5.24 -8.08
C PHE A 141 1.08 5.53 -8.76
N TYR A 142 1.08 5.63 -10.09
CA TYR A 142 2.27 5.93 -10.90
C TYR A 142 2.84 7.31 -10.59
N GLN A 143 2.00 8.34 -10.56
CA GLN A 143 2.42 9.71 -10.24
C GLN A 143 2.96 9.84 -8.82
N LYS A 144 2.35 9.15 -7.84
CA LYS A 144 2.92 9.09 -6.48
C LYS A 144 4.27 8.37 -6.43
N LEU A 145 4.46 7.32 -7.22
CA LEU A 145 5.75 6.64 -7.29
C LEU A 145 6.83 7.54 -7.91
N LEU A 146 6.49 8.26 -8.99
CA LEU A 146 7.37 9.28 -9.56
C LEU A 146 7.70 10.41 -8.58
N TYR A 147 6.75 10.83 -7.76
CA TYR A 147 7.03 11.79 -6.69
C TYR A 147 8.13 11.25 -5.76
N TRP A 148 7.99 10.02 -5.24
CA TRP A 148 8.97 9.46 -4.32
C TRP A 148 10.32 9.11 -4.95
N GLU A 149 10.37 8.78 -6.25
CA GLU A 149 11.64 8.68 -7.00
C GLU A 149 12.48 9.96 -6.88
N ASN A 150 11.83 11.13 -6.87
CA ASN A 150 12.51 12.42 -6.83
C ASN A 150 12.72 12.97 -5.41
N HIS A 151 12.05 12.43 -4.39
CA HIS A 151 12.02 12.98 -3.02
C HIS A 151 12.51 12.00 -1.94
N VAL A 152 12.93 10.78 -2.29
CA VAL A 152 13.41 9.79 -1.30
C VAL A 152 14.61 10.30 -0.50
N SER A 153 15.45 11.15 -1.10
CA SER A 153 16.60 11.77 -0.45
C SER A 153 16.22 12.73 0.67
N ASP A 154 15.00 13.26 0.69
CA ASP A 154 14.52 14.14 1.75
C ASP A 154 14.23 13.38 3.04
N TYR A 155 13.96 12.07 2.93
CA TYR A 155 13.67 11.21 4.07
C TYR A 155 14.94 10.55 4.63
N ARG A 156 15.30 10.89 5.88
CA ARG A 156 16.58 10.53 6.50
C ARG A 156 16.53 9.36 7.48
N MET A 157 15.35 8.99 7.98
CA MET A 157 15.22 8.05 9.10
C MET A 157 15.00 6.62 8.61
N TRP A 158 16.06 5.84 8.50
CA TRP A 158 16.02 4.46 8.02
C TRP A 158 16.54 3.45 9.03
N ALA A 159 15.86 2.32 9.11
CA ALA A 159 16.33 1.16 9.86
C ALA A 159 17.67 0.66 9.29
N PRO A 160 18.59 0.16 10.13
CA PRO A 160 19.90 -0.31 9.65
C PRO A 160 19.86 -1.38 8.56
N PHE A 161 18.79 -2.20 8.50
CA PHE A 161 18.66 -3.23 7.46
C PHE A 161 18.34 -2.62 6.09
N LEU A 162 17.61 -1.50 6.04
CA LEU A 162 17.26 -0.79 4.80
C LEU A 162 18.42 0.03 4.23
N LEU A 163 19.46 0.29 5.03
CA LEU A 163 20.70 0.93 4.57
C LEU A 163 21.66 -0.06 3.90
N LYS A 164 21.57 -1.35 4.25
CA LYS A 164 22.49 -2.38 3.76
C LYS A 164 22.11 -2.93 2.38
N GLU A 165 20.86 -2.73 1.95
CA GLU A 165 20.35 -3.23 0.67
C GLU A 165 20.72 -2.36 -0.54
N GLU A 166 21.52 -1.31 -0.35
CA GLU A 166 22.00 -0.41 -1.42
C GLU A 166 23.38 -0.79 -1.98
N ASN A 167 23.95 -1.93 -1.57
CA ASN A 167 25.24 -2.45 -2.05
C ASN A 167 25.09 -3.61 -3.04
#